data_AF-A0A6B9F393-F1
#
_entry.id   AF-A0A6B9F393-F1
#
_cell.length_a   1.000
_cell.length_b   1.000
_cell.length_c   1.000
_cell.angle_alpha   90.00
_cell.angle_beta   90.00
_cell.angle_gamma   90.00
#
_symmetry.space_group_name_H-M   'P 1'
#
loop_
_entity.id
_entity.type
_entity.pdbx_description
1 polymer ?
#
loop_
_entity_poly.entity_id
_entity_poly.type
_entity_poly.pdbx_seq_one_letter_code
_entity_poly.pdbx_strand_id
1 'polypeptide(L)'
;MERLPRDLAVCGTFALVSGLVLWPPGAVYWTAVATVVGEAPTIGLVLLVAVALGAAFGRVTRIGVPRFLGGGVPAYVVGMVAIRLVVAPDSPAHLLWYAGLLACLGGGVALDRYVRHASATP
;
A
#
# COMPACT_ATOMS: atom_id res chain seq x y z
N MET A 1 -18.22 10.76 -17.14
CA MET A 1 -17.46 9.49 -17.25
C MET A 1 -15.95 9.65 -17.03
N GLU A 2 -15.39 10.87 -17.06
CA GLU A 2 -13.93 11.09 -16.95
C GLU A 2 -13.32 10.89 -15.55
N ARG A 3 -14.15 10.73 -14.50
CA ARG A 3 -13.65 10.58 -13.12
C ARG A 3 -13.13 9.17 -12.83
N LEU A 4 -13.73 8.14 -13.44
CA LEU A 4 -13.31 6.75 -13.21
C LEU A 4 -11.84 6.49 -13.60
N PRO A 5 -11.37 6.83 -14.82
CA PRO A 5 -9.97 6.58 -15.19
C PRO A 5 -9.00 7.38 -14.32
N ARG A 6 -9.34 8.62 -13.96
CA ARG A 6 -8.54 9.44 -13.04
C ARG A 6 -8.47 8.83 -11.64
N ASP A 7 -9.59 8.37 -11.09
CA ASP A 7 -9.62 7.77 -9.75
C ASP A 7 -8.76 6.48 -9.71
N LEU A 8 -8.84 5.65 -10.75
CA LEU A 8 -8.01 4.46 -10.89
C LEU A 8 -6.52 4.81 -11.00
N ALA A 9 -6.17 5.82 -11.78
CA ALA A 9 -4.80 6.30 -11.92
C ALA A 9 -4.24 6.85 -10.59
N VAL A 10 -5.04 7.62 -9.85
CA VAL A 10 -4.66 8.15 -8.53
C VAL A 10 -4.45 7.01 -7.53
N CYS A 11 -5.38 6.05 -7.47
CA CYS A 11 -5.27 4.87 -6.59
C CYS A 11 -4.04 4.02 -6.94
N GLY A 12 -3.81 3.75 -8.22
CA GLY A 12 -2.67 2.98 -8.69
C GLY A 12 -1.35 3.68 -8.40
N THR A 13 -1.27 4.98 -8.69
CA THR A 13 -0.07 5.79 -8.42
C THR A 13 0.23 5.83 -6.93
N PHE A 14 -0.78 6.07 -6.09
CA PHE A 14 -0.62 6.06 -4.65
C PHE A 14 -0.14 4.70 -4.15
N ALA A 15 -0.77 3.59 -4.57
CA ALA A 15 -0.36 2.25 -4.15
C ALA A 15 1.10 1.94 -4.55
N LEU A 16 1.50 2.33 -5.76
CA LEU A 16 2.84 2.12 -6.28
C LEU A 16 3.87 2.96 -5.52
N VAL A 17 3.63 4.26 -5.37
CA VAL A 17 4.52 5.18 -4.65
C VAL A 17 4.61 4.78 -3.18
N SER A 18 3.49 4.51 -2.51
CA SER A 18 3.50 4.05 -1.13
C SER A 18 4.25 2.74 -0.98
N GLY A 19 4.07 1.78 -1.89
CA GLY A 19 4.83 0.53 -1.88
C GLY A 19 6.33 0.74 -1.99
N LEU A 20 6.78 1.53 -2.98
CA LEU A 20 8.20 1.83 -3.19
C LEU A 20 8.81 2.62 -2.02
N VAL A 21 8.06 3.58 -1.49
CA VAL A 21 8.52 4.39 -0.36
C VAL A 21 8.59 3.55 0.89
N LEU A 22 7.57 2.75 1.21
CA LEU A 22 7.52 1.90 2.41
C LEU A 22 8.45 0.71 2.33
N TRP A 23 8.82 0.24 1.15
CA TRP A 23 9.67 -0.94 1.02
C TRP A 23 10.50 -0.85 -0.26
N PRO A 24 11.53 0.01 -0.30
CA PRO A 24 12.34 0.15 -1.50
C PRO A 24 13.04 -1.18 -1.83
N PRO A 25 13.23 -1.49 -3.12
CA PRO A 25 14.10 -2.60 -3.51
C PRO A 25 15.50 -2.36 -2.91
N GLY A 26 15.98 -3.32 -2.11
CA GLY A 26 17.25 -3.22 -1.37
C GLY A 26 17.15 -2.76 0.08
N ALA A 27 15.96 -2.42 0.60
CA ALA A 27 15.62 -2.24 2.02
C ALA A 27 16.62 -1.42 2.90
N VAL A 28 17.34 -0.47 2.30
CA VAL A 28 18.56 0.13 2.87
C VAL A 28 18.34 0.88 4.19
N TYR A 29 17.15 1.42 4.43
CA TYR A 29 16.86 2.16 5.67
C TYR A 29 16.10 1.32 6.71
N TRP A 30 15.33 0.31 6.31
CA TRP A 30 14.70 -0.61 7.26
C TRP A 30 15.71 -1.55 7.91
N THR A 31 16.82 -1.85 7.25
CA THR A 31 17.93 -2.58 7.86
C THR A 31 18.49 -1.84 9.07
N ALA A 32 18.66 -0.51 8.98
CA ALA A 32 19.13 0.31 10.09
C ALA A 32 18.12 0.38 11.25
N VAL A 33 16.81 0.32 10.97
CA VAL A 33 15.78 0.24 12.00
C VAL A 33 15.73 -1.16 12.61
N ALA A 34 15.83 -2.21 11.79
CA ALA A 34 15.78 -3.60 12.20
C ALA A 34 16.98 -3.99 13.08
N THR A 35 18.16 -3.40 12.88
CA THR A 35 19.32 -3.64 13.74
C THR A 35 19.14 -3.09 15.16
N VAL A 36 18.30 -2.06 15.34
CA VAL A 36 18.05 -1.42 16.64
C VAL A 36 16.81 -2.01 17.33
N VAL A 37 15.73 -2.19 16.57
CA VAL A 37 14.41 -2.54 17.10
C VAL A 37 14.12 -4.04 16.95
N GLY A 38 14.77 -4.72 16.00
CA GLY A 38 14.49 -6.09 15.59
C GLY A 38 13.64 -6.17 14.33
N GLU A 39 13.74 -7.28 13.60
CA GLU A 39 13.03 -7.48 12.32
C GLU A 39 11.51 -7.52 12.47
N ALA A 40 11.00 -8.34 13.40
CA ALA A 40 9.57 -8.50 13.63
C ALA A 40 8.85 -7.17 13.97
N PRO A 41 9.33 -6.35 14.94
CA PRO A 41 8.70 -5.07 15.23
C PRO A 41 8.86 -4.06 14.10
N THR A 42 9.95 -4.12 13.33
CA THR A 42 10.12 -3.28 12.14
C THR A 42 9.03 -3.59 11.11
N ILE A 43 8.80 -4.87 10.80
CA ILE A 43 7.71 -5.29 9.89
C ILE A 43 6.36 -4.82 10.43
N GLY A 44 6.09 -5.00 11.73
CA GLY A 44 4.87 -4.52 12.37
C GLY A 44 4.65 -3.01 12.17
N LEU A 45 5.71 -2.21 12.31
CA LEU A 45 5.68 -0.77 12.08
C LEU A 45 5.37 -0.44 10.61
N VAL A 46 6.01 -1.11 9.65
CA VAL A 46 5.73 -0.92 8.21
C VAL A 46 4.26 -1.17 7.91
N LEU A 47 3.71 -2.29 8.39
CA LEU A 47 2.32 -2.65 8.16
C LEU A 47 1.37 -1.64 8.80
N LEU A 48 1.69 -1.16 10.01
CA LEU A 48 0.90 -0.13 10.69
C LEU A 48 0.90 1.19 9.90
N VAL A 49 2.06 1.62 9.41
CA VAL A 49 2.17 2.83 8.57
C VAL A 49 1.40 2.65 7.27
N ALA A 50 1.45 1.48 6.64
CA ALA A 50 0.68 1.18 5.44
C ALA A 50 -0.83 1.29 5.70
N VAL A 51 -1.34 0.74 6.81
CA VAL A 51 -2.75 0.89 7.21
C VAL A 51 -3.11 2.36 7.45
N ALA A 52 -2.26 3.10 8.18
CA ALA A 52 -2.49 4.51 8.46
C ALA A 52 -2.55 5.36 7.18
N LEU A 53 -1.64 5.10 6.23
CA LEU A 53 -1.63 5.76 4.92
C LEU A 53 -2.88 5.44 4.11
N GLY A 54 -3.31 4.17 4.10
CA GLY A 54 -4.56 3.76 3.47
C GLY A 54 -5.78 4.47 4.06
N ALA A 55 -5.85 4.56 5.39
CA ALA A 55 -6.92 5.27 6.09
C ALA A 55 -6.92 6.77 5.78
N ALA A 56 -5.74 7.41 5.77
CA ALA A 56 -5.59 8.81 5.40
C ALA A 56 -6.02 9.06 3.94
N PHE A 57 -5.62 8.19 3.02
CA PHE A 57 -6.02 8.27 1.62
C PHE A 57 -7.54 8.16 1.45
N GLY A 58 -8.16 7.17 2.10
CA GLY A 58 -9.62 7.00 2.09
C GLY A 58 -10.36 8.23 2.65
N ARG A 59 -9.77 8.89 3.65
CA ARG A 59 -10.33 10.10 4.27
C ARG A 59 -10.25 11.31 3.36
N VAL A 60 -9.12 11.52 2.71
CA VAL A 60 -8.87 12.67 1.81
C VAL A 60 -9.63 12.52 0.49
N THR A 61 -9.60 11.34 -0.11
CA THR A 61 -10.15 11.12 -1.46
C THR A 61 -11.60 10.69 -1.47
N ARG A 62 -12.11 10.14 -0.35
CA ARG A 62 -13.44 9.50 -0.25
C ARG A 62 -13.65 8.35 -1.26
N ILE A 63 -12.57 7.82 -1.83
CA ILE A 63 -12.63 6.69 -2.76
C ILE A 63 -12.87 5.40 -1.97
N GLY A 64 -13.82 4.58 -2.43
CA GLY A 64 -14.14 3.30 -1.80
C GLY A 64 -13.14 2.20 -2.15
N VAL A 65 -13.08 1.17 -1.29
CA VAL A 65 -12.21 -0.01 -1.43
C VAL A 65 -12.27 -0.65 -2.84
N PRO A 66 -13.43 -0.86 -3.49
CA PRO A 66 -13.47 -1.48 -4.81
C PRO A 66 -12.73 -0.68 -5.90
N ARG A 67 -12.82 0.66 -5.84
CA ARG A 67 -12.10 1.54 -6.78
C ARG A 67 -10.62 1.63 -6.45
N PHE A 68 -10.27 1.63 -5.16
CA PHE A 68 -8.88 1.55 -4.72
C PHE A 68 -8.21 0.29 -5.27
N LEU A 69 -8.82 -0.88 -5.06
CA LEU A 69 -8.29 -2.15 -5.58
C LEU A 69 -8.29 -2.20 -7.10
N GLY A 70 -9.29 -1.60 -7.76
CA GLY A 70 -9.35 -1.51 -9.21
C GLY A 70 -8.15 -0.77 -9.83
N GLY A 71 -7.58 0.22 -9.14
CA GLY A 71 -6.35 0.90 -9.58
C GLY A 71 -5.07 0.28 -9.00
N GLY A 72 -5.12 -0.17 -7.74
CA GLY A 72 -3.99 -0.70 -7.00
C GLY A 72 -3.51 -2.07 -7.48
N VAL A 73 -4.42 -2.98 -7.87
CA VAL A 73 -4.05 -4.31 -8.36
C VAL A 73 -3.29 -4.24 -9.69
N PRO A 74 -3.77 -3.52 -10.72
CA PRO A 74 -2.99 -3.31 -11.94
C PRO A 74 -1.63 -2.64 -11.66
N ALA A 75 -1.59 -1.63 -10.78
CA ALA A 75 -0.36 -0.96 -10.42
C ALA A 75 0.63 -1.90 -9.71
N TYR A 76 0.15 -2.80 -8.86
CA TYR A 76 0.95 -3.87 -8.26
C TYR A 76 1.56 -4.77 -9.34
N VAL A 77 0.75 -5.26 -10.29
CA VAL A 77 1.26 -6.13 -11.37
C VAL A 77 2.32 -5.41 -12.19
N VAL A 78 2.07 -4.16 -12.59
CA VAL A 78 3.03 -3.34 -13.35
C VAL A 78 4.31 -3.11 -12.54
N GLY A 79 4.19 -2.76 -11.26
CA GLY A 79 5.31 -2.57 -10.35
C GLY A 79 6.15 -3.85 -10.20
N MET A 80 5.50 -5.01 -10.09
CA MET A 80 6.20 -6.29 -9.96
C MET A 80 6.96 -6.65 -11.24
N VAL A 81 6.36 -6.42 -12.42
CA VAL A 81 7.04 -6.58 -13.71
C VAL A 81 8.24 -5.63 -13.80
N ALA A 82 8.08 -4.35 -13.45
CA ALA A 82 9.15 -3.38 -13.48
C ALA A 82 10.31 -3.75 -12.53
N ILE A 83 10.01 -4.12 -11.28
CA ILE A 83 11.02 -4.57 -10.31
C ILE A 83 11.76 -5.81 -10.85
N ARG A 84 11.03 -6.76 -11.44
CA ARG A 84 11.64 -7.97 -11.97
C ARG A 84 12.60 -7.69 -13.12
N LEU A 85 12.28 -6.73 -13.98
CA LEU A 85 13.11 -6.34 -15.12
C LEU A 85 14.31 -5.48 -14.74
N VAL A 86 14.16 -4.60 -13.74
CA VAL A 86 15.19 -3.61 -13.37
C VAL A 86 16.14 -4.13 -12.28
N VAL A 87 15.59 -4.80 -11.27
CA VAL A 87 16.33 -5.22 -10.07
C VAL A 87 16.77 -6.68 -10.17
N ALA A 88 16.10 -7.48 -10.99
CA ALA A 88 16.35 -8.93 -11.14
C ALA A 88 16.45 -9.66 -9.78
N PRO A 89 15.40 -9.61 -8.94
CA PRO A 89 15.44 -10.17 -7.59
C PRO A 89 15.60 -11.70 -7.61
N ASP A 90 16.47 -12.21 -6.75
CA ASP A 90 16.79 -13.65 -6.63
C ASP A 90 15.66 -14.50 -6.05
N SER A 91 14.66 -13.87 -5.41
CA SER A 91 13.58 -14.55 -4.68
C SER A 91 12.20 -13.95 -4.94
N PRO A 92 11.13 -14.76 -5.03
CA PRO A 92 9.75 -14.29 -5.22
C PRO A 92 9.14 -13.61 -3.99
N ALA A 93 9.86 -13.55 -2.85
CA ALA A 93 9.36 -12.95 -1.61
C ALA A 93 8.88 -11.49 -1.78
N HIS A 94 9.46 -10.74 -2.71
CA HIS A 94 9.01 -9.37 -3.02
C HIS A 94 7.52 -9.33 -3.41
N LEU A 95 7.02 -10.32 -4.17
CA LEU A 95 5.60 -10.41 -4.54
C LEU A 95 4.70 -10.42 -3.30
N LEU A 96 5.02 -11.29 -2.33
CA LEU A 96 4.23 -11.43 -1.11
C LEU A 96 4.27 -10.16 -0.25
N TRP A 97 5.44 -9.52 -0.14
CA TRP A 97 5.58 -8.29 0.63
C TRP A 97 4.79 -7.13 0.03
N TYR A 98 4.91 -6.90 -1.27
CA TYR A 98 4.15 -5.84 -1.93
C TYR A 98 2.65 -6.13 -1.97
N ALA A 99 2.24 -7.40 -2.05
CA ALA A 99 0.84 -7.79 -1.90
C ALA A 99 0.32 -7.52 -0.48
N GLY A 100 1.12 -7.82 0.54
CA GLY A 100 0.83 -7.49 1.94
C GLY A 100 0.66 -5.99 2.16
N LEU A 101 1.54 -5.17 1.59
CA LEU A 101 1.42 -3.71 1.62
C LEU A 101 0.14 -3.22 0.95
N LEU A 102 -0.19 -3.75 -0.23
CA LEU A 102 -1.44 -3.41 -0.91
C LEU A 102 -2.67 -3.79 -0.08
N ALA A 103 -2.65 -4.95 0.57
CA ALA A 103 -3.71 -5.40 1.48
C ALA A 103 -3.83 -4.48 2.70
N CYS A 104 -2.72 -4.04 3.29
CA CYS A 104 -2.72 -3.09 4.41
C CYS A 104 -3.26 -1.72 3.99
N LEU A 105 -2.86 -1.20 2.83
CA LEU A 105 -3.38 0.06 2.30
C LEU A 105 -4.90 -0.04 2.04
N GLY A 106 -5.34 -1.12 1.39
CA GLY A 106 -6.76 -1.39 1.17
C GLY A 106 -7.55 -1.56 2.48
N GLY A 107 -6.94 -2.23 3.47
CA GLY A 107 -7.48 -2.39 4.82
C GLY A 107 -7.61 -1.06 5.56
N GLY A 108 -6.66 -0.15 5.41
CA GLY A 108 -6.74 1.22 5.90
C GLY A 108 -7.92 1.99 5.30
N VAL A 109 -8.10 1.91 3.98
CA VAL A 109 -9.26 2.53 3.29
C VAL A 109 -10.58 1.94 3.82
N ALA A 110 -10.63 0.63 4.06
CA ALA A 110 -11.80 -0.04 4.64
C ALA A 110 -12.06 0.42 6.09
N LEU A 111 -11.01 0.54 6.91
CA LEU A 111 -11.09 0.96 8.31
C LEU A 111 -11.65 2.38 8.43
N ASP A 112 -11.14 3.32 7.65
CA ASP A 112 -11.65 4.70 7.64
C ASP A 112 -13.11 4.77 7.19
N ARG A 113 -13.53 3.91 6.24
CA ARG A 113 -14.94 3.78 5.89
C ARG A 113 -15.76 3.28 7.09
N TYR A 114 -15.32 2.23 7.77
CA TYR A 114 -16.02 1.67 8.95
C TYR A 114 -16.19 2.72 10.06
N VAL A 115 -15.10 3.41 10.43
CA VAL A 115 -15.12 4.45 11.47
C VAL A 115 -16.16 5.53 11.16
N ARG A 116 -16.24 5.99 9.91
CA ARG A 116 -17.24 6.98 9.50
C ARG A 116 -18.68 6.49 9.59
N HIS A 117 -18.94 5.21 9.33
CA HIS A 117 -20.29 4.66 9.45
C HIS A 117 -20.68 4.56 10.93
N ALA A 118 -19.77 4.12 11.80
CA ALA A 118 -20.01 4.03 13.24
C ALA A 118 -20.25 5.40 13.90
N SER A 119 -19.60 6.47 13.43
CA SER A 119 -19.83 7.84 13.91
C SER A 119 -21.13 8.47 13.41
N ALA A 120 -21.81 7.88 12.43
CA ALA A 120 -23.02 8.41 11.82
C ALA A 120 -24.31 7.80 12.41
N THR A 121 -24.20 6.77 13.25
CA THR A 121 -25.31 6.19 14.02
C THR A 121 -25.39 6.86 15.40
N PRO A 122 -26.43 7.68 15.67
CA PRO A 122 -26.66 8.31 16.96
C PRO A 122 -27.15 7.31 18.04
#